data_AF-A0A7R8CKG2-F1
#
_entry.id   AF-A0A7R8CKG2-F1
#
_cell.length_a   1.000
_cell.length_b   1.000
_cell.length_c   1.000
_cell.angle_alpha   90.00
_cell.angle_beta   90.00
_cell.angle_gamma   90.00
#
_symmetry.space_group_name_H-M   'P 1'
#
loop_
_entity.id
_entity.type
_entity.pdbx_description
1 polymer ?
#
loop_
_entity_poly.entity_id
_entity_poly.type
_entity_poly.pdbx_seq_one_letter_code
_entity_poly.pdbx_strand_id
1 'polypeptide(L)'
;MRLRRVPKNIQNKVIKWFDYLWLTQKSSDEERAISCLPDKLKGEIAIHVHLDTLKRVEIFQNTEAGFLCELVLRLRPVLFSPGDYICRKEDKDKQSNYDCVEDQLKIAQQGC
;
A
#
# COMPACT_ATOMS: atom_id res chain seq x y z
N MET A 1 -4.17 -3.94 25.56
CA MET A 1 -5.56 -4.34 25.23
C MET A 1 -6.45 -4.59 26.45
N ARG A 2 -5.95 -5.24 27.51
CA ARG A 2 -6.74 -5.54 28.73
C ARG A 2 -7.26 -4.29 29.48
N LEU A 3 -6.44 -3.24 29.59
CA LEU A 3 -6.80 -2.00 30.30
C LEU A 3 -8.02 -1.28 29.70
N ARG A 4 -8.25 -1.42 28.38
CA ARG A 4 -9.36 -0.77 27.66
C ARG A 4 -10.51 -1.72 27.33
N ARG A 5 -10.55 -2.92 27.91
CA ARG A 5 -11.59 -3.95 27.69
C ARG A 5 -11.92 -4.19 26.21
N VAL A 6 -10.90 -4.19 25.35
CA VAL A 6 -11.07 -4.39 23.90
C VAL A 6 -11.69 -5.79 23.65
N PRO A 7 -12.71 -5.95 22.79
CA PRO A 7 -13.28 -7.27 22.48
C PRO A 7 -12.26 -8.26 21.91
N LYS A 8 -12.38 -9.56 22.25
CA LYS A 8 -11.41 -10.60 21.87
C LYS A 8 -11.18 -10.69 20.36
N ASN A 9 -12.23 -10.49 19.55
CA ASN A 9 -12.11 -10.50 18.08
C ASN A 9 -11.18 -9.40 17.56
N ILE A 10 -11.24 -8.19 18.13
CA ILE A 10 -10.35 -7.08 17.78
C ILE A 10 -8.93 -7.35 18.29
N GLN A 11 -8.78 -7.91 19.50
CA GLN A 11 -7.47 -8.30 20.00
C GLN A 11 -6.77 -9.29 19.07
N ASN A 12 -7.51 -10.32 18.62
CA ASN A 12 -7.00 -11.33 17.69
C ASN A 12 -6.60 -10.72 16.33
N LYS A 13 -7.36 -9.73 15.83
CA LYS A 13 -6.99 -9.02 14.59
C LYS A 13 -5.67 -8.27 14.74
N VAL A 14 -5.48 -7.55 15.85
CA VAL A 14 -4.24 -6.81 16.10
C VAL A 14 -3.06 -7.75 16.29
N ILE A 15 -3.23 -8.89 16.97
CA ILE A 15 -2.17 -9.91 17.09
C ILE A 15 -1.77 -10.42 15.70
N LYS A 16 -2.74 -10.83 14.87
CA LYS A 16 -2.48 -11.28 13.49
C LYS A 16 -1.80 -10.21 12.63
N TRP A 17 -2.17 -8.94 12.81
CA TRP A 17 -1.50 -7.82 12.13
C TRP A 17 -0.01 -7.75 12.50
N PHE A 18 0.32 -7.87 13.80
CA PHE A 18 1.71 -7.85 14.24
C PHE A 18 2.49 -9.09 13.77
N ASP A 19 1.87 -10.28 13.80
CA ASP A 19 2.49 -11.50 13.25
C ASP A 19 2.79 -11.34 11.75
N TYR A 20 1.84 -10.78 11.00
CA TYR A 20 2.01 -10.50 9.58
C TYR A 20 3.09 -9.45 9.31
N LEU A 21 3.13 -8.37 10.09
CA LEU A 21 4.16 -7.34 9.99
C LEU A 21 5.55 -7.90 10.26
N TRP A 22 5.67 -8.79 11.25
CA TRP A 22 6.92 -9.47 11.56
C TRP A 22 7.38 -10.40 10.44
N LEU A 23 6.46 -11.20 9.88
CA LEU A 23 6.74 -12.11 8.76
C LEU A 23 7.08 -11.39 7.45
N THR A 24 6.47 -10.24 7.19
CA THR A 24 6.73 -9.45 5.97
C THR A 24 8.00 -8.64 6.03
N GLN A 25 8.75 -8.71 7.15
CA GLN A 25 10.06 -8.12 7.32
C GLN A 25 10.15 -6.65 6.90
N LYS A 26 9.03 -5.91 6.99
CA LYS A 26 9.02 -4.44 6.88
C LYS A 26 9.77 -3.90 8.09
N SER A 27 11.09 -3.86 7.97
CA SER A 27 11.95 -3.40 9.03
C SER A 27 11.65 -1.92 9.25
N SER A 28 11.41 -1.54 10.50
CA SER A 28 11.34 -0.11 10.84
C SER A 28 12.63 0.63 10.48
N ASP A 29 13.72 -0.10 10.24
CA ASP A 29 15.04 0.46 9.95
C ASP A 29 15.20 0.94 8.52
N GLU A 30 14.58 0.29 7.52
CA GLU A 30 14.56 0.80 6.14
C GLU A 30 13.82 2.14 6.05
N GLU A 31 12.63 2.22 6.64
CA GLU A 31 11.84 3.45 6.66
C GLU A 31 12.57 4.57 7.42
N ARG A 32 13.28 4.24 8.51
CA ARG A 32 14.16 5.17 9.22
C ARG A 32 15.34 5.63 8.37
N ALA A 33 16.03 4.72 7.69
CA ALA A 33 17.16 5.04 6.83
C ALA A 33 16.74 6.00 5.71
N ILE A 34 15.61 5.71 5.04
CA ILE A 34 15.05 6.58 4.00
C ILE A 34 14.60 7.91 4.60
N SER A 35 14.02 7.93 5.81
CA SER A 35 13.54 9.16 6.46
C SER A 35 14.64 10.20 6.70
N CYS A 36 15.88 9.76 6.92
CA CYS A 36 17.05 10.63 7.15
C CYS A 36 17.59 11.27 5.86
N LEU A 37 17.15 10.85 4.68
CA LEU A 37 17.64 11.37 3.41
C LEU A 37 17.02 12.74 3.05
N PRO A 38 17.74 13.61 2.33
CA PRO A 38 17.16 14.77 1.66
C PRO A 38 16.02 14.38 0.70
N ASP A 39 15.04 15.27 0.53
CA ASP A 39 13.83 15.00 -0.28
C ASP A 39 14.14 14.65 -1.73
N LYS A 40 15.21 15.24 -2.29
CA LYS A 40 15.66 14.91 -3.65
C LYS A 40 16.03 13.43 -3.78
N LEU A 41 16.80 12.90 -2.83
CA LEU A 41 17.23 11.49 -2.84
C LEU A 41 16.06 10.55 -2.54
N LYS A 42 15.15 10.95 -1.64
CA LYS A 42 13.90 10.20 -1.41
C LYS A 42 13.08 10.08 -2.69
N GLY A 43 12.95 11.17 -3.44
CA GLY A 43 12.24 11.19 -4.72
C GLY A 43 12.89 10.31 -5.77
N GLU A 44 14.22 10.36 -5.91
CA GLU A 44 14.97 9.49 -6.82
C GLU A 44 14.78 8.00 -6.50
N ILE A 45 14.85 7.62 -5.22
CA ILE A 45 14.59 6.24 -4.77
C ILE A 45 13.15 5.84 -5.09
N ALA A 46 12.15 6.68 -4.75
CA ALA A 46 10.75 6.39 -5.01
C ALA A 46 10.49 6.13 -6.50
N ILE A 47 11.01 7.01 -7.37
CA ILE A 47 10.92 6.86 -8.83
C ILE A 47 11.57 5.55 -9.28
N HIS A 48 12.79 5.26 -8.83
CA HIS A 48 13.50 4.04 -9.21
C HIS A 48 12.72 2.76 -8.84
N VAL A 49 12.16 2.71 -7.63
CA VAL A 49 11.46 1.52 -7.11
C VAL A 49 10.07 1.34 -7.75
N HIS A 50 9.35 2.41 -8.03
CA HIS A 50 7.92 2.32 -8.36
C HIS A 50 7.55 2.64 -9.81
N LEU A 51 8.42 3.32 -10.57
CA LEU A 51 8.07 3.78 -11.93
C LEU A 51 7.74 2.62 -12.87
N ASP A 52 8.54 1.55 -12.85
CA ASP A 52 8.30 0.38 -13.72
C ASP A 52 7.03 -0.37 -13.34
N THR A 53 6.59 -0.29 -12.08
CA THR A 53 5.31 -0.84 -11.66
C THR A 53 4.16 -0.08 -12.30
N LEU A 54 4.19 1.26 -12.28
CA LEU A 54 3.16 2.07 -12.93
C LEU A 54 3.12 1.87 -14.45
N LYS A 55 4.28 1.74 -15.11
CA LYS A 55 4.34 1.50 -16.56
C LYS A 55 3.68 0.20 -17.01
N ARG A 56 3.60 -0.81 -16.14
CA ARG A 56 2.95 -2.10 -16.45
C ARG A 56 1.43 -2.04 -16.35
N VAL A 57 0.88 -1.05 -15.65
CA VAL A 57 -0.58 -0.91 -15.48
C VAL A 57 -1.19 -0.41 -16.80
N GLU A 58 -2.18 -1.13 -17.30
CA GLU A 58 -2.80 -0.91 -18.62
C GLU A 58 -3.25 0.54 -18.83
N ILE A 59 -3.93 1.13 -17.83
CA ILE A 59 -4.42 2.52 -17.92
C ILE A 59 -3.32 3.58 -18.06
N PHE A 60 -2.06 3.23 -17.78
CA PHE A 60 -0.91 4.15 -17.82
C PHE A 60 0.03 3.93 -19.02
N GLN A 61 -0.20 2.93 -19.88
CA GLN A 61 0.75 2.55 -20.95
C GLN A 61 1.10 3.66 -21.95
N ASN A 62 0.18 4.61 -22.19
CA ASN A 62 0.38 5.74 -23.11
C ASN A 62 0.60 7.08 -22.39
N THR A 63 1.04 7.02 -21.13
CA THR A 63 1.24 8.22 -20.30
C THR A 63 2.70 8.67 -20.33
N GLU A 64 2.91 9.98 -20.38
CA GLU A 64 4.26 10.56 -20.37
C GLU A 64 5.02 10.17 -19.08
N ALA A 65 6.31 9.86 -19.22
CA ALA A 65 7.16 9.51 -18.09
C ALA A 65 7.20 10.59 -17.00
N GLY A 66 7.15 11.87 -17.37
CA GLY A 66 7.10 12.98 -16.41
C GLY A 66 5.88 12.92 -15.49
N PHE A 67 4.69 12.62 -16.04
CA PHE A 67 3.48 12.44 -15.25
C PHE A 67 3.58 11.22 -14.33
N LEU A 68 4.13 10.10 -14.81
CA LEU A 68 4.31 8.91 -13.99
C LEU A 68 5.28 9.16 -12.83
N CYS A 69 6.36 9.92 -13.04
CA CYS A 69 7.26 10.34 -11.98
C CYS A 69 6.52 11.16 -10.92
N GLU A 70 5.74 12.17 -11.31
CA GLU A 70 4.92 12.95 -10.38
C GLU A 70 3.91 12.09 -9.63
N LEU A 71 3.30 11.11 -10.30
CA LEU A 71 2.38 10.18 -9.68
C LEU A 71 3.09 9.34 -8.61
N VAL A 72 4.27 8.78 -8.91
CA VAL A 72 5.09 8.02 -7.94
C VAL A 72 5.37 8.84 -6.69
N LEU A 73 5.76 10.11 -6.84
CA LEU A 73 6.07 11.00 -5.71
C LEU A 73 4.84 11.28 -4.81
N ARG A 74 3.62 11.02 -5.28
CA ARG A 74 2.37 11.19 -4.53
C ARG A 74 1.78 9.88 -4.00
N LEU A 75 2.30 8.73 -4.44
CA LEU A 75 1.84 7.43 -3.94
C LEU A 75 2.23 7.23 -2.48
N ARG A 76 1.33 6.60 -1.73
CA ARG A 76 1.60 6.14 -0.36
C ARG A 76 1.34 4.64 -0.29
N PRO A 77 2.37 3.82 -0.06
CA PRO A 77 2.16 2.39 0.10
C PRO A 77 1.34 2.13 1.36
N VAL A 78 0.34 1.26 1.25
CA VAL A 78 -0.48 0.81 2.40
C VAL A 78 -0.39 -0.70 2.48
N LEU A 79 -0.15 -1.20 3.69
CA LEU A 79 -0.11 -2.62 3.97
C LEU A 79 -1.48 -3.06 4.53
N PHE A 80 -2.00 -4.17 4.01
CA PHE A 80 -3.26 -4.78 4.45
C PHE A 80 -2.99 -6.21 4.94
N SER A 81 -3.65 -6.63 6.01
CA SER A 81 -3.56 -8.01 6.48
C SER A 81 -4.35 -8.95 5.57
N PRO A 82 -3.92 -10.23 5.45
CA PRO A 82 -4.72 -11.25 4.79
C PRO A 82 -6.15 -11.30 5.35
N GLY A 83 -7.16 -11.15 4.48
CA GLY A 83 -8.58 -11.11 4.84
C GLY A 83 -9.12 -9.73 5.23
N ASP A 84 -8.32 -8.66 5.12
CA ASP A 84 -8.82 -7.29 5.19
C ASP A 84 -9.65 -6.96 3.95
N TYR A 85 -10.80 -6.30 4.17
CA TYR A 85 -11.62 -5.76 3.10
C TYR A 85 -11.13 -4.35 2.76
N ILE A 86 -10.64 -4.16 1.53
CA ILE A 86 -10.15 -2.86 1.05
C ILE A 86 -11.32 -1.94 0.68
N CYS A 87 -12.32 -2.49 -0.01
CA CYS A 87 -13.54 -1.81 -0.39
C CYS A 87 -14.74 -2.59 0.15
N ARG A 88 -15.79 -1.89 0.58
CA ARG A 88 -17.10 -2.49 0.88
C ARG A 88 -18.13 -1.87 -0.04
N LYS A 89 -18.85 -2.70 -0.78
CA LYS A 89 -20.06 -2.27 -1.48
C LYS A 89 -21.13 -1.99 -0.42
N GLU A 90 -21.59 -0.75 -0.34
CA GLU A 90 -22.80 -0.42 0.40
C GLU A 90 -23.98 -0.88 -0.48
N ASP A 91 -24.74 -1.88 -0.03
CA ASP A 91 -25.98 -2.28 -0.70
C ASP A 91 -27.00 -1.15 -0.61
N LYS A 92 -27.23 -0.40 -1.70
CA LYS A 92 -28.52 0.29 -1.96
C LYS A 92 -28.79 0.39 -3.46
N ASP A 93 -30.06 0.23 -3.81
CA ASP A 93 -30.74 0.33 -5.12
C ASP A 93 -30.45 1.58 -5.98
N LYS A 94 -29.19 2.00 -6.13
CA LYS A 94 -28.81 3.09 -7.04
C LYS A 94 -27.48 2.76 -7.70
N GLN A 95 -27.57 2.64 -9.01
CA GLN A 95 -26.51 2.52 -9.99
C GLN A 95 -25.28 3.37 -9.61
N SER A 96 -24.27 2.73 -9.02
CA SER A 96 -22.92 3.28 -8.88
C SER A 96 -21.96 2.12 -9.07
N ASN A 97 -21.31 2.10 -10.23
CA ASN A 97 -20.28 1.14 -10.58
C ASN A 97 -19.18 1.18 -9.51
N TYR A 98 -19.01 0.09 -8.78
CA TYR A 98 -17.75 -0.18 -8.11
C TYR A 98 -16.99 -1.11 -9.03
N ASP A 99 -16.10 -0.55 -9.84
CA ASP A 99 -15.05 -1.34 -10.46
C ASP A 99 -14.13 -1.80 -9.32
N CYS A 100 -14.40 -3.01 -8.83
CA CYS A 100 -13.37 -3.80 -8.18
C CYS A 100 -12.24 -3.91 -9.19
N VAL A 101 -11.14 -3.17 -8.98
CA VAL A 101 -9.87 -3.56 -9.58
C VAL A 101 -9.45 -4.82 -8.84
N GLU A 102 -10.00 -5.95 -9.29
CA GLU A 102 -9.45 -7.26 -9.05
C GLU A 102 -8.05 -7.24 -9.70
N ASP A 103 -7.04 -7.13 -8.83
CA ASP A 103 -5.69 -7.62 -9.06
C ASP A 103 -4.69 -6.81 -9.94
N GLN A 104 -4.59 -5.48 -9.79
CA GLN A 104 -3.44 -4.73 -10.38
C GLN A 104 -2.72 -3.71 -9.49
N LEU A 105 -3.21 -3.37 -8.29
CA LEU A 105 -2.41 -2.60 -7.32
C LEU A 105 -2.14 -3.42 -6.07
N LYS A 106 -1.73 -4.68 -6.27
CA LYS A 106 -0.61 -5.17 -5.47
C LYS A 106 0.56 -4.27 -5.83
N ILE A 107 0.78 -3.19 -5.08
CA ILE A 107 2.15 -2.82 -4.76
C ILE A 107 2.66 -3.96 -3.87
N ALA A 108 2.83 -5.14 -4.48
CA ALA A 108 3.81 -6.08 -4.02
C ALA A 108 5.11 -5.30 -4.19
N GLN A 109 5.55 -4.67 -3.10
CA GLN A 109 6.96 -4.49 -2.87
C GLN A 109 7.52 -5.92 -2.82
N GLN A 110 7.74 -6.49 -4.00
CA GLN A 110 8.56 -7.68 -4.14
C GLN A 110 9.97 -7.24 -3.78
N GLY A 111 10.46 -7.73 -2.65
CA GLY A 111 11.88 -7.80 -2.31
C GLY A 111 12.63 -6.48 -2.31
N CYS A 112 12.60 -5.81 -1.16
CA CYS A 112 13.86 -5.51 -0.47
C CYS A 112 13.84 -6.27 0.86
#